data_AF-A0A972PD47-F1
#
_entry.id   AF-A0A972PD47-F1
#
_cell.length_a   1.000
_cell.length_b   1.000
_cell.length_c   1.000
_cell.angle_alpha   90.00
_cell.angle_beta   90.00
_cell.angle_gamma   90.00
#
_symmetry.space_group_name_H-M   'P 1'
#
loop_
_entity.id
_entity.type
_entity.pdbx_description
1 polymer ?
#
loop_
_entity_poly.entity_id
_entity_poly.type
_entity_poly.pdbx_seq_one_letter_code
_entity_poly.pdbx_strand_id
1 'polypeptide(L)'
;MFLRAAKKSRGEVSLYDPIGTDKEGNEITLMDILGTGPEAVSEVVENFFEERRLLEKVKKLHKRERKVLELRYGLFGGLRKTQREIARMLGISRSYVSRIEKRAIKKLLKELSAES
;
A
#
# COMPACT_ATOMS: atom_id res chain seq x y z
N MET A 1 18.34 28.16 30.10
CA MET A 1 17.88 26.77 29.89
C MET A 1 18.23 26.25 28.47
N PHE A 2 19.38 26.61 27.92
CA PHE A 2 19.77 26.27 26.53
C PHE A 2 20.54 24.93 26.44
N LEU A 3 21.42 24.67 27.43
CA LEU A 3 22.28 23.49 27.46
C LEU A 3 21.53 22.15 27.62
N ARG A 4 20.34 22.15 28.25
CA ARG A 4 19.50 20.93 28.37
C ARG A 4 18.70 20.64 27.10
N ALA A 5 18.36 21.66 26.31
CA ALA A 5 17.68 21.49 25.03
C ALA A 5 18.63 20.96 23.95
N ALA A 6 19.88 21.45 23.91
CA ALA A 6 20.92 21.02 22.99
C ALA A 6 21.36 19.55 23.17
N LYS A 7 21.07 18.92 24.32
CA LYS A 7 21.35 17.49 24.53
C LYS A 7 20.48 16.59 23.65
N LYS A 8 19.32 17.08 23.20
CA LYS A 8 18.36 16.32 22.39
C LYS A 8 18.74 16.23 20.92
N SER A 9 19.45 17.24 20.40
CA SER A 9 19.92 17.33 19.00
C SER A 9 21.39 16.95 18.81
N ARG A 10 22.07 16.43 19.84
CA ARG A 10 23.51 16.17 19.83
C ARG A 10 23.96 15.07 18.85
N GLY A 11 23.02 14.35 18.24
CA GLY A 11 23.27 13.35 17.19
C GLY A 11 22.60 13.68 15.85
N GLU A 12 22.06 14.89 15.69
CA GLU A 12 21.51 15.35 14.42
C GLU A 12 22.65 15.87 13.54
N VAL A 13 22.68 15.44 12.27
CA VAL A 13 23.62 15.88 11.24
C VAL A 13 22.84 16.52 10.10
N SER A 14 23.38 17.57 9.48
CA SER A 14 22.70 18.20 8.35
C SER A 14 22.93 17.37 7.10
N LEU A 15 21.85 17.16 6.33
CA LEU A 15 21.95 16.48 5.04
C LEU A 15 22.80 17.25 4.01
N TYR A 16 22.96 18.55 4.24
CA TYR A 16 23.77 19.43 3.40
C TYR A 16 25.23 19.55 3.88
N ASP A 17 25.61 18.87 4.96
CA ASP A 17 27.00 18.88 5.41
C ASP A 17 27.87 18.19 4.35
N PRO A 18 29.00 18.80 3.94
CA PRO A 18 29.92 18.19 3.00
C PRO A 18 30.64 17.01 3.68
N ILE A 19 30.73 15.91 2.96
CA ILE A 19 31.34 14.65 3.45
C ILE A 19 32.57 14.24 2.63
N GLY A 20 32.85 14.93 1.52
CA GLY A 20 34.01 14.69 0.68
C GLY A 20 34.00 15.52 -0.59
N THR A 21 34.93 15.23 -1.50
CA THR A 21 35.00 15.83 -2.83
C THR A 21 34.99 14.75 -3.90
N ASP A 22 34.37 15.04 -5.05
CA ASP A 22 34.42 14.16 -6.22
C ASP A 22 35.77 14.23 -6.95
N LYS A 23 35.89 13.54 -8.09
CA LYS A 23 37.11 13.54 -8.91
C LYS A 23 37.38 14.89 -9.60
N GLU A 24 36.40 15.78 -9.65
CA GLU A 24 36.46 17.10 -10.28
C GLU A 24 36.64 18.22 -9.25
N GLY A 25 36.65 17.88 -7.96
CA GLY A 25 36.85 18.81 -6.85
C GLY A 25 35.57 19.44 -6.30
N ASN A 26 34.38 19.00 -6.73
CA ASN A 26 33.11 19.48 -6.20
C ASN A 26 32.83 18.83 -4.84
N GLU A 27 32.22 19.57 -3.92
CA GLU A 27 31.78 19.04 -2.62
C GLU A 27 30.62 18.05 -2.81
N ILE A 28 30.73 16.88 -2.18
CA ILE A 28 29.66 15.89 -2.08
C ILE A 28 29.03 16.05 -0.71
N THR A 29 27.71 16.16 -0.66
CA THR A 29 26.93 16.24 0.58
C THR A 29 26.40 14.89 1.02
N LEU A 30 25.99 14.78 2.28
CA LEU A 30 25.34 13.55 2.76
C LEU A 30 24.09 13.20 1.94
N MET A 31 23.34 14.20 1.48
CA MET A 31 22.16 14.04 0.63
C MET A 31 22.44 13.32 -0.69
N ASP A 32 23.61 13.53 -1.28
CA ASP A 32 23.97 12.95 -2.59
C ASP A 32 24.24 11.44 -2.52
N ILE A 33 24.53 10.92 -1.32
CA ILE A 33 24.81 9.48 -1.09
C ILE A 33 23.56 8.73 -0.63
N LEU A 34 22.53 9.43 -0.15
CA LEU A 34 21.29 8.82 0.29
C LEU A 34 20.51 8.27 -0.90
N GLY A 35 20.77 7.01 -1.25
CA GLY A 35 20.01 6.26 -2.23
C GLY A 35 18.77 5.58 -1.64
N THR A 36 17.90 5.11 -2.53
CA THR A 36 16.84 4.16 -2.19
C THR A 36 17.39 2.73 -2.18
N GLY A 37 16.71 1.81 -1.49
CA GLY A 37 17.05 0.39 -1.57
C GLY A 37 17.09 -0.11 -3.02
N PRO A 38 17.97 -1.07 -3.35
CA PRO A 38 18.16 -1.54 -4.72
C PRO A 38 16.87 -2.04 -5.39
N GLU A 39 15.94 -2.57 -4.59
CA GLU A 39 14.68 -3.15 -5.04
C GLU A 39 13.54 -2.13 -5.14
N ALA A 40 13.74 -0.87 -4.75
CA ALA A 40 12.67 0.12 -4.63
C ALA A 40 11.86 0.30 -5.93
N VAL A 41 12.54 0.29 -7.09
CA VAL A 41 11.87 0.37 -8.39
C VAL A 41 11.16 -0.95 -8.73
N SER A 42 11.82 -2.08 -8.49
CA SER A 42 11.27 -3.41 -8.79
C SER A 42 10.00 -3.67 -8.00
N GLU A 43 10.01 -3.39 -6.69
CA GLU A 43 8.84 -3.54 -5.81
C GLU A 43 7.66 -2.70 -6.28
N VAL A 44 7.88 -1.45 -6.68
CA VAL A 44 6.80 -0.59 -7.18
C VAL A 44 6.17 -1.17 -8.44
N VAL A 45 7.00 -1.66 -9.37
CA VAL A 45 6.54 -2.26 -10.62
C VAL A 45 5.79 -3.57 -10.35
N GLU A 46 6.32 -4.44 -9.51
CA GLU A 46 5.70 -5.71 -9.13
C GLU A 46 4.33 -5.48 -8.49
N ASN A 47 4.25 -4.60 -7.49
CA ASN A 47 2.99 -4.23 -6.83
C ASN A 47 1.95 -3.69 -7.83
N PHE A 48 2.37 -2.89 -8.82
CA PHE A 48 1.47 -2.38 -9.85
C PHE A 48 0.87 -3.52 -10.71
N PHE A 49 1.69 -4.49 -11.12
CA PHE A 49 1.20 -5.64 -11.89
C PHE A 49 0.32 -6.56 -11.05
N GLU A 50 0.68 -6.82 -9.79
CA GLU A 50 -0.12 -7.61 -8.86
C GLU A 50 -1.50 -6.98 -8.59
N GLU A 51 -1.53 -5.66 -8.33
CA GLU A 51 -2.78 -4.92 -8.12
C GLU A 51 -3.67 -5.02 -9.37
N ARG A 52 -3.11 -4.76 -10.55
CA ARG A 52 -3.86 -4.84 -11.81
C ARG A 52 -4.42 -6.23 -12.03
N ARG A 53 -3.63 -7.27 -11.79
CA ARG A 53 -4.04 -8.67 -11.91
C ARG A 53 -5.19 -8.99 -10.95
N LEU A 54 -5.07 -8.61 -9.68
CA LEU A 54 -6.13 -8.79 -8.68
C LEU A 54 -7.43 -8.11 -9.12
N LEU A 55 -7.37 -6.86 -9.58
CA LEU A 55 -8.55 -6.11 -10.02
C LEU A 55 -9.24 -6.76 -11.22
N GLU A 56 -8.50 -7.33 -12.16
CA GLU A 56 -9.08 -8.09 -13.27
C GLU A 56 -9.81 -9.36 -12.80
N LYS A 57 -9.30 -10.07 -11.78
CA LYS A 57 -10.00 -11.20 -11.17
C LYS A 57 -11.27 -10.76 -10.43
N VAL A 58 -11.20 -9.65 -9.69
CA VAL A 58 -12.37 -9.07 -9.01
C VAL A 58 -13.49 -8.75 -10.01
N LYS A 59 -13.16 -8.24 -11.21
CA LYS A 59 -14.14 -7.97 -12.27
C LYS A 59 -14.91 -9.21 -12.73
N LYS A 60 -14.28 -10.40 -12.66
CA LYS A 60 -14.88 -11.70 -13.05
C LYS A 60 -15.75 -12.33 -11.96
N LEU A 61 -15.76 -11.79 -10.74
CA LEU A 61 -16.67 -12.24 -9.69
C LEU A 61 -18.12 -11.98 -10.07
N HIS A 62 -19.03 -12.74 -9.45
CA HIS A 62 -20.45 -12.50 -9.64
C HIS A 62 -20.82 -11.09 -9.11
N LYS A 63 -21.82 -10.43 -9.73
CA LYS A 63 -22.20 -9.03 -9.44
C LYS A 63 -22.29 -8.72 -7.95
N ARG A 64 -22.91 -9.62 -7.17
CA ARG A 64 -23.10 -9.45 -5.73
C ARG A 64 -21.81 -9.57 -4.91
N GLU A 65 -20.94 -10.52 -5.27
CA GLU A 65 -19.62 -10.70 -4.64
C GLU A 65 -18.74 -9.49 -4.93
N ARG A 66 -18.67 -9.09 -6.21
CA ARG A 66 -17.94 -7.91 -6.66
C ARG A 66 -18.39 -6.68 -5.89
N LYS A 67 -19.70 -6.41 -5.84
CA LYS A 67 -20.24 -5.23 -5.15
C LYS A 67 -19.89 -5.19 -3.66
N VAL A 68 -19.91 -6.33 -2.98
CA VAL A 68 -19.50 -6.41 -1.57
C VAL A 68 -18.02 -6.07 -1.41
N LEU A 69 -17.14 -6.61 -2.25
CA LEU A 69 -15.70 -6.32 -2.18
C LEU A 69 -15.37 -4.86 -2.56
N GLU A 70 -15.99 -4.33 -3.62
CA GLU A 70 -15.87 -2.92 -4.04
C GLU A 70 -16.13 -1.98 -2.86
N LEU A 71 -17.26 -2.17 -2.17
CA LEU A 71 -17.62 -1.35 -1.02
C LEU A 71 -16.73 -1.63 0.20
N ARG A 72 -16.35 -2.89 0.44
CA ARG A 72 -15.59 -3.27 1.63
C ARG A 72 -14.18 -2.68 1.64
N TYR A 73 -13.52 -2.70 0.48
CA TYR A 73 -12.12 -2.33 0.31
C TYR A 73 -11.92 -1.00 -0.41
N GLY A 74 -12.99 -0.37 -0.93
CA GLY A 74 -12.86 0.89 -1.66
C GLY A 74 -12.24 0.73 -3.04
N LEU A 75 -12.52 -0.40 -3.70
CA LEU A 75 -11.95 -0.68 -5.02
C LEU A 75 -12.54 0.27 -6.08
N PHE A 76 -11.80 0.48 -7.17
CA PHE A 76 -12.19 1.35 -8.29
C PHE A 76 -12.50 2.80 -7.87
N GLY A 77 -11.74 3.35 -6.93
CA GLY A 77 -11.89 4.74 -6.46
C GLY A 77 -13.04 4.94 -5.47
N GLY A 78 -13.65 3.86 -4.96
CA GLY A 78 -14.68 3.92 -3.94
C GLY A 78 -14.13 4.16 -2.53
N LEU A 79 -14.98 4.62 -1.62
CA LEU A 79 -14.64 4.68 -0.19
C LEU A 79 -14.94 3.34 0.49
N ARG A 80 -13.99 2.86 1.30
CA ARG A 80 -14.16 1.66 2.13
C ARG A 80 -15.35 1.82 3.09
N LYS A 81 -16.10 0.74 3.27
CA LYS A 81 -17.25 0.65 4.18
C LYS A 81 -17.14 -0.59 5.07
N THR A 82 -17.70 -0.49 6.26
CA THR A 82 -17.85 -1.62 7.18
C THR A 82 -18.93 -2.58 6.68
N GLN A 83 -18.85 -3.84 7.10
CA GLN A 83 -19.89 -4.84 6.76
C GLN A 83 -21.29 -4.42 7.24
N ARG A 84 -21.40 -3.66 8.35
CA ARG A 84 -22.68 -3.14 8.87
C ARG A 84 -23.26 -2.06 7.96
N GLU A 85 -22.43 -1.17 7.42
CA GLU A 85 -22.86 -0.16 6.44
C GLU A 85 -23.29 -0.81 5.13
N ILE A 86 -22.51 -1.76 4.63
CA ILE A 86 -22.84 -2.52 3.42
C ILE A 86 -24.15 -3.29 3.61
N ALA A 87 -24.34 -3.90 4.77
CA ALA A 87 -25.58 -4.60 5.12
C ALA A 87 -26.80 -3.68 5.04
N ARG A 88 -26.71 -2.48 5.64
CA ARG A 88 -27.75 -1.45 5.55
C ARG A 88 -28.03 -1.02 4.10
N MET A 89 -26.98 -0.77 3.31
CA MET A 89 -27.11 -0.37 1.91
C MET A 89 -27.74 -1.44 1.01
N LEU A 90 -27.46 -2.72 1.29
CA LEU A 90 -27.92 -3.86 0.49
C LEU A 90 -29.21 -4.50 1.01
N GLY A 91 -29.79 -3.99 2.11
CA GLY A 91 -31.00 -4.54 2.72
C GLY A 91 -30.85 -5.98 3.21
N ILE A 92 -29.66 -6.36 3.70
CA ILE A 92 -29.36 -7.73 4.17
C ILE A 92 -28.65 -7.73 5.51
N SER A 93 -28.58 -8.89 6.17
CA SER A 93 -27.87 -9.01 7.45
C SER A 93 -26.35 -8.86 7.30
N ARG A 94 -25.70 -8.28 8.31
CA ARG A 94 -24.23 -8.20 8.41
C ARG A 94 -23.58 -9.57 8.26
N SER A 95 -24.16 -10.60 8.87
CA SER A 95 -23.66 -11.97 8.76
C SER A 95 -23.73 -12.51 7.33
N TYR A 96 -24.74 -12.10 6.54
CA TYR A 96 -24.80 -12.47 5.13
C TYR A 96 -23.73 -11.74 4.30
N VAL A 97 -23.48 -10.45 4.53
CA VAL A 97 -22.35 -9.72 3.91
C VAL A 97 -21.02 -10.43 4.22
N SER A 98 -20.78 -10.81 5.48
CA SER A 98 -19.58 -11.54 5.89
C SER A 98 -19.42 -12.88 5.14
N ARG A 99 -20.51 -13.63 4.94
CA ARG A 99 -20.47 -14.87 4.15
C ARG A 99 -20.13 -14.63 2.68
N ILE A 100 -20.68 -13.57 2.08
CA ILE A 100 -20.38 -13.19 0.68
C ILE A 100 -18.90 -12.81 0.56
N GLU A 101 -18.40 -11.96 1.46
CA GLU A 101 -16.99 -11.53 1.49
C GLU A 101 -16.04 -12.73 1.60
N LYS A 102 -16.26 -13.62 2.58
CA LYS A 102 -15.43 -14.82 2.75
C LYS A 102 -15.43 -15.73 1.52
N ARG A 103 -16.59 -15.92 0.87
CA ARG A 103 -16.70 -16.74 -0.34
C ARG A 103 -15.93 -16.11 -1.50
N ALA A 104 -16.10 -14.81 -1.70
CA ALA A 104 -15.44 -14.08 -2.77
C ALA A 104 -13.91 -14.10 -2.59
N ILE A 105 -13.41 -13.86 -1.37
CA ILE A 105 -11.97 -13.94 -1.05
C ILE A 105 -11.44 -15.35 -1.32
N LYS A 106 -12.13 -16.40 -0.86
CA LYS A 106 -11.71 -17.78 -1.10
C LYS A 106 -11.63 -18.10 -2.60
N LYS A 107 -12.55 -17.55 -3.40
CA LYS A 107 -12.56 -17.70 -4.86
C LYS A 107 -11.36 -17.02 -5.50
N LEU A 108 -11.10 -15.76 -5.12
CA LEU A 108 -9.94 -15.00 -5.61
C LEU A 108 -8.62 -15.69 -5.25
N LEU A 109 -8.47 -16.15 -4.00
CA LEU A 109 -7.28 -16.89 -3.57
C LEU A 109 -7.02 -18.12 -4.46
N LYS A 110 -8.08 -18.90 -4.76
CA LYS A 110 -7.95 -20.07 -5.65
C LYS A 110 -7.56 -19.68 -7.07
N GLU A 111 -8.13 -18.59 -7.60
CA GLU A 111 -7.81 -18.12 -8.96
C GLU A 111 -6.39 -17.56 -9.07
N LEU A 112 -5.88 -16.92 -8.02
CA LEU A 112 -4.52 -16.38 -7.97
C LEU A 112 -3.47 -17.48 -7.76
N SER A 113 -3.75 -18.46 -6.89
CA SER A 113 -2.83 -19.57 -6.63
C SER A 113 -2.75 -20.59 -7.77
N ALA A 114 -3.76 -20.66 -8.64
CA ALA A 114 -3.78 -21.58 -9.77
C ALA A 114 -2.92 -21.13 -10.96
N GLU A 115 -2.35 -19.92 -10.87
CA GLU A 115 -1.56 -19.27 -11.91
C GLU A 115 -0.16 -18.89 -11.39
N SER A 116 0.28 -19.55 -10.31
CA SER A 116 1.62 -19.45 -9.71
C SER A 116 2.41 -20.72 -9.98
#